data_AF-A0A936X1R2-F1
#
_entry.id   AF-A0A936X1R2-F1
#
_cell.length_a   1.000
_cell.length_b   1.000
_cell.length_c   1.000
_cell.angle_alpha   90.00
_cell.angle_beta   90.00
_cell.angle_gamma   90.00
#
_symmetry.space_group_name_H-M   'P 1'
#
loop_
_entity.id
_entity.type
_entity.pdbx_description
1 polymer ?
#
loop_
_entity_poly.entity_id
_entity_poly.type
_entity_poly.pdbx_seq_one_letter_code
_entity_poly.pdbx_strand_id
1 'polypeptide(L)' 'MAIEALKERESMSELAKRFEVHPNMISKWKQEFVERSSEIFETSRPEDNFEAEREKLFAKIGRLEVERDWLKKISKMAGQ' A
#
# COMPACT_ATOMS: atom_id res chain seq x y z
N MET A 1 -9.24 -4.75 17.28
CA MET A 1 -9.34 -6.19 16.98
C MET A 1 -8.07 -6.95 17.39
N ALA A 2 -6.90 -6.71 16.78
CA ALA A 2 -5.65 -7.42 17.15
C ALA A 2 -5.24 -7.24 18.62
N ILE A 3 -5.35 -6.02 19.15
CA ILE A 3 -5.07 -5.73 20.57
C ILE A 3 -6.05 -6.47 21.51
N GLU A 4 -7.32 -6.62 21.15
CA GLU A 4 -8.29 -7.38 21.95
C GLU A 4 -7.99 -8.88 21.92
N ALA A 5 -7.55 -9.40 20.77
CA ALA A 5 -7.07 -10.78 20.64
C ALA A 5 -5.77 -11.06 21.43
N LEU A 6 -4.96 -10.03 21.70
CA LEU A 6 -3.76 -10.11 22.56
C LEU A 6 -4.09 -10.05 24.05
N LYS A 7 -5.20 -9.42 24.43
CA LYS A 7 -5.64 -9.36 25.84
C LYS A 7 -6.17 -10.70 26.34
N GLU A 8 -6.53 -11.62 25.42
CA GLU A 8 -7.00 -12.99 25.72
C GLU A 8 -8.19 -13.06 26.70
N ARG A 9 -8.96 -11.97 26.80
CA ARG A 9 -10.17 -11.87 27.64
C ARG A 9 -11.42 -12.45 26.97
N GLU A 10 -11.40 -12.51 25.64
CA GLU A 10 -12.45 -13.06 24.80
C GLU A 10 -11.83 -14.14 23.91
N SER A 11 -12.58 -15.22 23.69
CA SER A 11 -12.19 -16.29 22.79
C SER A 11 -12.19 -15.81 21.32
N MET A 12 -11.47 -16.54 20.46
CA MET A 12 -11.42 -16.22 19.02
C MET A 12 -12.81 -16.24 18.36
N SER A 13 -13.72 -17.08 18.85
CA SER A 13 -15.09 -17.18 18.32
C SER A 13 -15.97 -16.00 18.76
N GLU A 14 -15.79 -15.49 19.97
CA GLU A 14 -16.47 -14.28 20.47
C GLU A 14 -15.98 -13.04 19.72
N LEU A 15 -14.67 -12.91 19.54
CA LEU A 15 -14.08 -11.82 18.76
C LEU A 15 -14.52 -11.88 17.28
N ALA A 16 -14.57 -13.09 16.69
CA ALA A 16 -15.05 -13.29 15.32
C ALA A 16 -16.49 -12.82 15.13
N LYS A 17 -17.36 -13.14 16.08
CA LYS A 17 -18.75 -12.67 16.06
C LYS A 17 -18.86 -11.17 16.28
N ARG A 18 -18.16 -10.63 17.27
CA ARG A 18 -18.23 -9.21 17.64
C ARG A 18 -17.71 -8.28 16.54
N PHE A 19 -16.66 -8.70 15.84
CA PHE A 19 -16.06 -7.92 14.76
C PHE A 19 -16.51 -8.38 13.36
N GLU A 20 -17.45 -9.33 13.28
CA GLU A 20 -18.01 -9.86 12.03
C GLU A 20 -16.95 -10.34 11.02
N VAL A 21 -15.92 -11.02 11.53
CA VAL A 21 -14.78 -11.51 10.73
C VAL A 21 -14.49 -12.97 11.02
N HIS A 22 -13.92 -13.67 10.04
CA HIS A 22 -13.56 -15.08 10.19
C HIS A 22 -12.44 -15.26 11.25
N PRO A 23 -12.49 -16.28 12.14
CA PRO A 23 -11.48 -16.49 13.19
C PRO A 23 -10.03 -16.53 12.68
N ASN A 24 -9.78 -17.12 11.51
CA ASN A 24 -8.45 -17.13 10.89
C ASN A 24 -7.91 -15.72 10.60
N MET A 25 -8.77 -14.74 10.29
CA MET A 25 -8.35 -13.35 10.05
C MET A 25 -7.88 -12.71 11.35
N ILE A 26 -8.55 -12.98 12.47
CA ILE A 26 -8.17 -12.48 13.79
C ILE A 26 -6.80 -13.04 14.18
N SER A 27 -6.57 -14.34 13.97
CA SER A 27 -5.27 -14.96 14.25
C SER A 27 -4.16 -14.35 13.39
N LYS A 28 -4.42 -14.15 12.09
CA LYS A 28 -3.47 -13.50 11.18
C LYS A 28 -3.13 -12.09 11.63
N TRP A 29 -4.14 -11.28 11.97
CA TRP A 29 -3.92 -9.91 12.43
C TRP A 29 -3.26 -9.83 13.81
N LYS A 30 -3.53 -10.78 14.70
CA LYS A 30 -2.81 -10.90 15.99
C LYS A 30 -1.32 -11.13 15.74
N GLN A 31 -0.98 -12.07 14.86
CA GLN A 31 0.41 -12.37 14.50
C GLN A 31 1.10 -11.18 13.82
N GLU A 32 0.47 -10.59 12.80
CA GLU A 32 1.01 -9.44 12.07
C GLU A 32 1.25 -8.24 12.99
N PHE A 33 0.35 -8.00 13.95
CA PHE A 33 0.54 -6.94 14.94
C PHE A 33 1.75 -7.21 15.83
N VAL A 34 1.92 -8.44 16.33
CA VAL A 34 3.09 -8.77 17.18
C VAL A 34 4.39 -8.60 16.40
N GLU A 35 4.44 -9.10 15.17
CA GLU A 35 5.63 -9.04 14.30
C GLU A 35 6.02 -7.60 13.95
N ARG A 36 5.06 -6.71 13.65
CA ARG A 36 5.33 -5.35 13.16
C ARG A 36 5.19 -4.26 14.23
N SER A 37 4.74 -4.60 15.43
CA SER A 37 4.51 -3.60 16.49
C SER A 37 5.75 -2.81 16.87
N SER A 38 6.94 -3.42 16.80
CA SER A 38 8.22 -2.76 17.07
C SER A 38 8.55 -1.70 16.03
N GLU A 39 8.23 -1.94 14.76
CA GLU A 39 8.48 -1.03 13.63
C GLU A 39 7.79 0.33 13.82
N ILE A 40 6.66 0.36 14.54
CA ILE A 40 5.90 1.60 14.83
C ILE A 40 6.70 2.54 15.74
N PHE A 41 7.55 1.98 16.61
CA PHE A 41 8.38 2.73 17.55
C PHE A 41 9.81 2.93 17.05
N GLU A 42 10.15 2.41 15.87
CA GLU A 42 11.44 2.68 15.24
C GLU A 42 11.49 4.13 14.75
N THR A 43 12.47 4.89 15.25
CA THR A 43 12.70 6.29 14.87
C THR A 43 13.16 6.43 13.42
N SER A 44 13.72 5.37 12.85
CA SER A 44 14.09 5.28 11.43
C SER A 44 12.87 4.81 10.64
N ARG A 45 11.91 5.72 10.37
CA ARG A 45 10.98 5.45 9.27
C ARG A 45 11.84 5.27 8.01
N PRO A 46 11.63 4.23 7.19
CA PRO A 46 12.15 4.24 5.84
C PRO A 46 11.72 5.58 5.23
N GLU A 47 12.68 6.36 4.74
CA GLU A 47 12.38 7.63 4.08
C GLU A 47 11.27 7.36 3.09
N ASP A 48 10.09 7.91 3.36
CA ASP A 48 8.91 7.73 2.54
C ASP A 48 9.19 8.51 1.24
N ASN A 49 9.92 7.84 0.34
CA ASN A 49 10.44 8.42 -0.90
C ASN A 49 9.32 8.59 -1.94
N PHE A 50 8.07 8.47 -1.49
CA PHE A 50 6.86 8.58 -2.26
C PHE A 50 6.80 9.89 -3.04
N GLU A 51 7.26 11.01 -2.48
CA GLU A 51 7.27 12.28 -3.20
C GLU A 51 8.32 12.30 -4.31
N ALA A 52 9.51 11.73 -4.07
CA ALA A 52 10.55 11.61 -5.11
C ALA A 52 10.15 10.61 -6.21
N GLU A 53 9.48 9.52 -5.85
CA GLU A 53 8.96 8.54 -6.80
C GLU A 53 7.82 9.13 -7.62
N ARG A 54 6.92 9.89 -6.98
CA ARG A 54 5.85 10.65 -7.64
C ARG A 54 6.42 11.66 -8.63
N GLU A 55 7.44 12.42 -8.26
CA GLU A 55 8.09 13.38 -9.16
C GLU A 55 8.71 12.67 -10.37
N LYS A 56 9.40 11.54 -10.16
CA LYS A 56 9.95 10.72 -11.26
C LYS A 56 8.84 10.22 -12.20
N LEU A 57 7.71 9.79 -11.65
CA LEU A 57 6.56 9.33 -12.44
C LEU A 57 5.94 10.47 -13.26
N PHE A 58 5.75 11.66 -12.69
CA PHE A 58 5.25 12.82 -13.44
C PHE A 58 6.22 13.24 -14.56
N ALA A 59 7.52 13.26 -14.29
CA ALA A 59 8.52 13.55 -15.32
C ALA A 59 8.50 12.50 -16.46
N LYS A 60 8.28 11.23 -16.13
CA LYS A 60 8.13 10.14 -17.12
C LYS A 60 6.87 10.34 -17.97
N ILE A 61 5.74 10.68 -17.35
CA ILE A 61 4.47 10.95 -18.06
C ILE A 61 4.65 12.11 -19.03
N GLY A 62 5.18 13.25 -18.58
CA GLY A 62 5.38 14.41 -19.45
C GLY A 62 6.29 14.11 -20.65
N ARG A 63 7.35 13.32 -20.45
CA ARG A 63 8.22 12.86 -21.55
C ARG A 63 7.45 11.99 -22.55
N LEU A 64 6.69 11.03 -22.07
CA LEU A 64 5.89 10.14 -22.91
C LEU A 64 4.81 10.89 -23.69
N GLU A 65 4.22 11.93 -23.11
CA GLU A 65 3.27 12.80 -23.81
C GLU A 65 3.91 13.54 -24.98
N VAL A 66 5.09 14.14 -24.75
CA VAL A 66 5.86 14.82 -25.80
C VAL A 66 6.27 13.83 -26.90
N GLU A 67 6.82 12.67 -26.54
CA GLU A 67 7.21 11.63 -27.50
C GLU A 67 6.00 11.16 -28.32
N ARG A 68 4.86 10.90 -27.67
CA ARG A 68 3.61 10.51 -28.33
C ARG A 68 3.14 11.58 -29.30
N ASP A 69 3.14 12.84 -28.90
CA ASP A 69 2.64 13.94 -29.74
C ASP A 69 3.56 14.22 -30.92
N TRP A 70 4.87 14.07 -30.71
CA TRP A 70 5.85 14.09 -31.79
C TRP A 70 5.62 12.94 -32.79
N LEU A 71 5.47 11.69 -32.32
CA LEU A 71 5.19 10.54 -33.17
C LEU A 71 3.88 10.70 -33.96
N LYS A 72 2.82 11.20 -33.33
CA LYS A 72 1.56 11.53 -34.00
C LYS A 72 1.75 12.56 -35.11
N LYS A 73 2.57 13.59 -34.87
CA LYS A 73 2.87 14.62 -35.87
C LYS A 73 3.63 14.02 -37.07
N ILE A 74 4.67 13.21 -36.82
CA ILE A 74 5.44 12.54 -37.87
C ILE A 74 4.55 11.59 -38.68
N SER A 75 3.75 10.76 -38.02
CA SER A 75 2.83 9.83 -38.69
C SER A 75 1.84 10.55 -39.61
N LYS A 76 1.29 11.70 -39.20
CA LYS A 76 0.44 12.53 -40.06
C LYS A 76 1.17 13.10 -41.27
N MET A 77 2.44 13.46 -41.13
CA MET A 77 3.24 14.00 -42.24
C MET A 77 3.70 12.92 -43.22
N ALA A 78 3.94 11.70 -42.75
CA ALA A 78 4.34 10.56 -43.59
C ALA A 78 3.19 9.88 -44.32
N GLY A 79 1.94 10.16 -43.93
CA GLY A 79 0.72 9.64 -44.57
C GLY A 79 0.08 10.61 -45.58
N GLN A 80 0.76 11.71 -45.94
CA GLN A 80 0.40 12.62 -47.04
C GLN A 80 1.31 12.43 -48.24
#